data_AF-A0A2D9SYZ2-F1
#
_entry.id   AF-A0A2D9SYZ2-F1
#
_cell.length_a   1.000
_cell.length_b   1.000
_cell.length_c   1.000
_cell.angle_alpha   90.00
_cell.angle_beta   90.00
_cell.angle_gamma   90.00
#
_symmetry.space_group_name_H-M   'P 1'
#
loop_
_entity.id
_entity.type
_entity.pdbx_description
1 polymer ?
#
loop_
_entity_poly.entity_id
_entity_poly.type
_entity_poly.pdbx_seq_one_letter_code
_entity_poly.pdbx_strand_id
1 'polypeptide(L)'
;MDAFLDRRYPVGAALVRGGRTNTDYGQDCDVLYAGSPSSAGDVIDRMNTIVHECGHFYDGELSTFTDNTYVVTPTQQISCSRGDATDRGGDTFARSRINDDEYAALRPACPSGSSGPDCDFYADTYLDGDPDNGNFEGGDQGFNMLIEEAFQYVNSLATSWSVLDQSPPGRSTTARDGILTFLWYVERYLRMARLDFPGAYERLSGDACWRDAILTLWGRAWLYLEATTGMDGLSIHGDALETLVLDTDLLAEIERIRAAHGC
;
A
#
# COMPACT_ATOMS: atom_id res chain seq x y z
N MET A 1 6.44 22.87 -0.55
CA MET A 1 5.94 21.55 -0.10
C MET A 1 6.53 21.18 1.26
N ASP A 2 7.85 21.11 1.41
CA ASP A 2 8.53 20.67 2.65
C ASP A 2 8.03 21.36 3.92
N ALA A 3 8.02 22.69 3.98
CA ALA A 3 7.54 23.43 5.15
C ALA A 3 6.06 23.16 5.48
N PHE A 4 5.25 22.79 4.49
CA PHE A 4 3.86 22.39 4.70
C PHE A 4 3.81 20.99 5.33
N LEU A 5 4.52 20.03 4.72
CA LEU A 5 4.56 18.65 5.21
C LEU A 5 5.16 18.59 6.62
N ASP A 6 6.23 19.33 6.92
CA ASP A 6 6.81 19.43 8.27
C ASP A 6 5.79 19.84 9.33
N ARG A 7 4.81 20.67 8.95
CA ARG A 7 3.78 21.17 9.86
C ARG A 7 2.59 20.22 9.96
N ARG A 8 2.17 19.62 8.85
CA ARG A 8 0.87 18.95 8.71
C ARG A 8 0.99 17.43 8.65
N TYR A 9 2.08 16.90 8.10
CA TYR A 9 2.37 15.47 8.03
C TYR A 9 3.90 15.21 7.99
N PRO A 10 4.60 15.26 9.16
CA PRO A 10 6.06 15.14 9.21
C PRO A 10 6.62 13.83 8.63
N VAL A 11 5.83 12.74 8.68
CA VAL A 11 6.18 11.47 8.03
C VAL A 11 6.34 11.70 6.52
N GLY A 12 5.36 12.32 5.86
CA GLY A 12 5.43 12.66 4.43
C GLY A 12 6.61 13.58 4.11
N ALA A 13 6.98 14.50 5.00
CA ALA A 13 8.18 15.31 4.82
C ALA A 13 9.47 14.47 4.83
N ALA A 14 9.55 13.47 5.70
CA ALA A 14 10.67 12.53 5.74
C ALA A 14 10.74 11.67 4.47
N LEU A 15 9.60 11.14 4.01
CA LEU A 15 9.50 10.34 2.79
C LEU A 15 9.95 11.12 1.56
N VAL A 16 9.44 12.35 1.37
CA VAL A 16 9.84 13.20 0.25
C VAL A 16 11.35 13.51 0.28
N ARG A 17 11.89 13.88 1.44
CA ARG A 17 13.32 14.17 1.55
C ARG A 17 14.20 12.95 1.30
N GLY A 18 13.79 11.80 1.80
CA GLY A 18 14.46 10.53 1.57
C GLY A 18 14.38 10.11 0.11
N GLY A 19 13.22 10.19 -0.53
CA GLY A 19 13.04 9.83 -1.93
C GLY A 19 13.89 10.67 -2.88
N ARG A 20 14.10 11.95 -2.57
CA ARG A 20 15.00 12.85 -3.33
C ARG A 20 16.47 12.45 -3.26
N THR A 21 16.90 11.60 -2.31
CA THR A 21 18.29 11.13 -2.31
C THR A 21 18.54 10.08 -3.39
N ASN A 22 17.49 9.41 -3.87
CA ASN A 22 17.57 8.53 -5.03
C ASN A 22 17.49 9.38 -6.31
N THR A 23 18.57 9.35 -7.10
CA THR A 23 18.70 10.14 -8.34
C THR A 23 18.73 9.27 -9.61
N ASP A 24 18.41 7.98 -9.49
CA ASP A 24 18.53 7.00 -10.58
C ASP A 24 17.62 7.33 -11.78
N TYR A 25 16.57 8.11 -11.54
CA TYR A 25 15.59 8.53 -12.55
C TYR A 25 15.90 9.88 -13.20
N GLY A 26 17.09 10.43 -12.95
CA GLY A 26 17.60 11.65 -13.59
C GLY A 26 16.98 12.97 -13.07
N GLN A 27 16.06 12.89 -12.11
CA GLN A 27 15.46 14.03 -11.41
C GLN A 27 14.87 13.58 -10.08
N ASP A 28 14.69 14.54 -9.17
CA ASP A 28 14.05 14.35 -7.86
C ASP A 28 12.62 13.80 -8.01
N CYS A 29 12.24 12.85 -7.15
CA CYS A 29 10.91 12.20 -7.18
C CYS A 29 9.76 13.22 -7.14
N ASP A 30 9.86 14.28 -6.33
CA ASP A 30 8.79 15.26 -6.24
C ASP A 30 8.67 16.12 -7.50
N VAL A 31 9.77 16.35 -8.22
CA VAL A 31 9.74 17.00 -9.53
C VAL A 31 9.08 16.09 -10.56
N LEU A 32 9.45 14.81 -10.56
CA LEU A 32 8.88 13.79 -11.45
C LEU A 32 7.36 13.70 -11.31
N TYR A 33 6.87 13.59 -10.07
CA TYR A 33 5.46 13.34 -9.81
C TYR A 33 4.62 14.60 -9.58
N ALA A 34 5.24 15.77 -9.40
CA ALA A 34 4.54 17.05 -9.56
C ALA A 34 4.12 17.30 -11.02
N GLY A 35 4.91 16.83 -11.98
CA GLY A 35 4.70 17.05 -13.40
C GLY A 35 4.92 18.51 -13.79
N SER A 36 3.86 19.24 -14.12
CA SER A 36 3.93 20.66 -14.51
C SER A 36 2.78 21.46 -13.89
N PRO A 37 2.76 21.62 -12.55
CA PRO A 37 1.68 22.31 -11.88
C PRO A 37 1.65 23.79 -12.29
N SER A 38 0.47 24.28 -12.63
CA SER A 38 0.25 25.67 -13.06
C SER A 38 -0.35 26.56 -11.97
N SER A 39 -0.78 25.95 -10.86
CA SER A 39 -1.41 26.63 -9.74
C SER A 39 -1.03 26.00 -8.39
N ALA A 40 -1.25 26.73 -7.29
CA ALA A 40 -1.10 26.17 -5.94
C ALA A 40 -2.08 25.02 -5.67
N GLY A 41 -3.29 25.08 -6.26
CA GLY A 41 -4.26 23.99 -6.20
C GLY A 41 -3.75 22.73 -6.90
N ASP A 42 -3.08 22.88 -8.04
CA ASP A 42 -2.48 21.74 -8.76
C ASP A 42 -1.40 21.06 -7.92
N VAL A 43 -0.62 21.84 -7.17
CA VAL A 43 0.39 21.29 -6.24
C VAL A 43 -0.30 20.51 -5.12
N ILE A 44 -1.34 21.07 -4.50
CA ILE A 44 -2.10 20.42 -3.43
C ILE A 44 -2.71 19.10 -3.92
N ASP A 45 -3.31 19.11 -5.11
CA ASP A 45 -3.92 17.93 -5.75
C ASP A 45 -2.89 16.81 -6.01
N ARG A 46 -1.60 17.14 -6.14
CA ARG A 46 -0.50 16.19 -6.38
C ARG A 46 0.25 15.78 -5.12
N MET A 47 -0.01 16.40 -3.96
CA MET A 47 0.80 16.15 -2.76
C MET A 47 0.74 14.69 -2.32
N ASN A 48 -0.42 14.03 -2.44
CA ASN A 48 -0.55 12.62 -2.07
C ASN A 48 0.27 11.71 -3.00
N THR A 49 0.26 11.94 -4.31
CA THR A 49 1.04 11.20 -5.32
C THR A 49 2.52 11.44 -5.06
N ILE A 50 2.93 12.69 -4.84
CA ILE A 50 4.35 12.99 -4.55
C ILE A 50 4.82 12.25 -3.30
N VAL A 51 4.05 12.28 -2.20
CA VAL A 51 4.42 11.60 -0.96
C VAL A 51 4.44 10.08 -1.13
N HIS A 52 3.46 9.52 -1.86
CA HIS A 52 3.37 8.10 -2.18
C HIS A 52 4.60 7.62 -2.97
N GLU A 53 4.87 8.28 -4.08
CA GLU A 53 5.91 7.87 -5.03
C GLU A 53 7.31 8.14 -4.49
N CYS A 54 7.53 9.27 -3.82
CA CYS A 54 8.79 9.48 -3.09
C CYS A 54 8.97 8.47 -1.95
N GLY A 55 7.87 7.96 -1.39
CA GLY A 55 7.88 6.87 -0.41
C GLY A 55 8.51 5.61 -1.00
N HIS A 56 8.05 5.17 -2.17
CA HIS A 56 8.66 4.04 -2.90
C HIS A 56 10.16 4.23 -3.13
N PHE A 57 10.57 5.43 -3.54
CA PHE A 57 11.98 5.73 -3.80
C PHE A 57 12.81 5.62 -2.52
N TYR A 58 12.28 6.11 -1.40
CA TYR A 58 13.00 6.08 -0.14
C TYR A 58 13.07 4.67 0.46
N ASP A 59 11.95 3.95 0.46
CA ASP A 59 11.89 2.56 0.92
C ASP A 59 12.82 1.69 0.06
N GLY A 60 12.86 1.92 -1.26
CA GLY A 60 13.79 1.28 -2.18
C GLY A 60 15.27 1.57 -1.89
N GLU A 61 15.64 2.83 -1.66
CA GLU A 61 17.01 3.24 -1.30
C GLU A 61 17.50 2.60 0.00
N LEU A 62 16.59 2.40 0.95
CA LEU A 62 16.87 1.76 2.24
C LEU A 62 16.78 0.23 2.21
N SER A 63 16.23 -0.34 1.13
CA SER A 63 16.09 -1.77 0.96
C SER A 63 17.36 -2.38 0.40
N THR A 64 17.50 -3.69 0.58
CA THR A 64 18.56 -4.48 -0.06
C THR A 64 17.93 -5.53 -0.96
N PHE A 65 18.75 -6.34 -1.62
CA PHE A 65 18.25 -7.47 -2.41
C PHE A 65 17.46 -8.48 -1.55
N THR A 66 17.77 -8.63 -0.26
CA THR A 66 17.14 -9.62 0.61
C THR A 66 16.14 -9.03 1.60
N ASP A 67 16.24 -7.73 1.87
CA ASP A 67 15.51 -7.05 2.94
C ASP A 67 14.71 -5.89 2.38
N ASN A 68 13.43 -5.81 2.75
CA ASN A 68 12.54 -4.72 2.39
C ASN A 68 12.33 -3.81 3.61
N THR A 69 12.65 -2.53 3.42
CA THR A 69 12.54 -1.51 4.46
C THR A 69 11.31 -0.64 4.22
N TYR A 70 10.52 -0.43 5.27
CA TYR A 70 9.33 0.43 5.27
C TYR A 70 9.54 1.58 6.26
N VAL A 71 9.49 2.82 5.78
CA VAL A 71 9.55 4.00 6.65
C VAL A 71 8.17 4.24 7.29
N VAL A 72 8.08 3.96 8.60
CA VAL A 72 6.85 4.05 9.37
C VAL A 72 6.63 5.45 9.93
N THR A 73 7.70 6.03 10.48
CA THR A 73 7.73 7.39 11.04
C THR A 73 9.09 8.04 10.74
N PRO A 74 9.30 9.36 11.01
CA PRO A 74 10.60 9.99 10.80
C PRO A 74 11.75 9.35 11.60
N THR A 75 11.46 8.56 12.64
CA THR A 75 12.46 7.92 13.50
C THR A 75 12.31 6.41 13.60
N GLN A 76 11.38 5.81 12.85
CA GLN A 76 11.11 4.37 12.90
C GLN A 76 11.01 3.82 11.49
N GLN A 77 11.76 2.74 11.28
CA GLN A 77 11.74 1.93 10.07
C GLN A 77 11.57 0.47 10.49
N ILE A 78 10.94 -0.33 9.65
CA ILE A 78 10.86 -1.78 9.81
C ILE A 78 11.54 -2.39 8.58
N SER A 79 12.49 -3.30 8.79
CA SER A 79 13.22 -3.95 7.69
C SER A 79 13.11 -5.46 7.86
N CYS A 80 12.36 -6.10 6.96
CA CYS A 80 12.07 -7.53 7.02
C CYS A 80 12.67 -8.26 5.82
N SER A 81 13.25 -9.42 6.10
CA SER A 81 13.93 -10.23 5.08
C SER A 81 13.00 -11.23 4.41
N ARG A 82 13.36 -11.61 3.18
CA ARG A 82 12.78 -12.74 2.44
C ARG A 82 11.26 -12.66 2.21
N GLY A 83 10.72 -11.45 2.07
CA GLY A 83 9.30 -11.23 1.81
C GLY A 83 8.87 -11.30 0.36
N ASP A 84 9.80 -11.40 -0.59
CA ASP A 84 9.47 -11.53 -2.01
C ASP A 84 9.02 -12.96 -2.35
N ALA A 85 8.57 -13.18 -3.59
CA ALA A 85 8.20 -14.47 -4.11
C ALA A 85 9.43 -15.40 -4.21
N THR A 86 9.23 -16.72 -4.14
CA THR A 86 10.32 -17.71 -4.11
C THR A 86 11.24 -17.67 -5.33
N ASP A 87 10.68 -17.41 -6.50
CA ASP A 87 11.39 -17.23 -7.78
C ASP A 87 12.17 -15.91 -7.84
N ARG A 88 11.86 -14.98 -6.94
CA ARG A 88 12.50 -13.68 -6.77
C ARG A 88 13.43 -13.61 -5.55
N GLY A 89 13.75 -14.75 -4.95
CA GLY A 89 14.73 -14.87 -3.86
C GLY A 89 14.16 -14.74 -2.44
N GLY A 90 12.84 -14.59 -2.29
CA GLY A 90 12.15 -14.58 -1.00
C GLY A 90 11.61 -15.96 -0.59
N ASP A 91 10.69 -15.95 0.38
CA ASP A 91 10.03 -17.15 0.94
C ASP A 91 8.50 -17.11 0.77
N THR A 92 7.98 -16.15 0.01
CA THR A 92 6.53 -15.98 -0.19
C THR A 92 6.13 -16.37 -1.62
N PHE A 93 4.91 -16.07 -2.05
CA PHE A 93 4.41 -16.32 -3.41
C PHE A 93 4.03 -15.02 -4.14
N ALA A 94 3.94 -15.06 -5.46
CA ALA A 94 3.51 -13.91 -6.26
C ALA A 94 2.11 -13.43 -5.85
N ARG A 95 1.94 -12.12 -5.63
CA ARG A 95 0.67 -11.53 -5.19
C ARG A 95 -0.46 -11.73 -6.20
N SER A 96 -0.16 -11.86 -7.49
CA SER A 96 -1.14 -12.18 -8.55
C SER A 96 -1.92 -13.48 -8.29
N ARG A 97 -1.35 -14.45 -7.56
CA ARG A 97 -2.01 -15.72 -7.21
C ARG A 97 -3.35 -15.51 -6.50
N ILE A 98 -3.53 -14.41 -5.77
CA ILE A 98 -4.81 -14.16 -5.07
C ILE A 98 -5.98 -13.96 -6.05
N ASN A 99 -5.72 -13.69 -7.34
CA ASN A 99 -6.77 -13.68 -8.37
C ASN A 99 -7.48 -15.02 -8.52
N ASP A 100 -6.88 -16.12 -8.06
CA ASP A 100 -7.45 -17.47 -8.14
C ASP A 100 -8.23 -17.87 -6.87
N ASP A 101 -8.34 -16.99 -5.86
CA ASP A 101 -9.10 -17.28 -4.64
C ASP A 101 -10.62 -17.09 -4.78
N GLU A 102 -11.36 -17.51 -3.76
CA GLU A 102 -12.81 -17.37 -3.70
C GLU A 102 -13.29 -15.91 -3.55
N TYR A 103 -12.41 -15.00 -3.14
CA TYR A 103 -12.73 -13.59 -2.88
C TYR A 103 -12.56 -12.71 -4.13
N ALA A 104 -11.76 -13.13 -5.12
CA ALA A 104 -11.53 -12.42 -6.37
C ALA A 104 -12.83 -12.07 -7.09
N ALA A 105 -13.83 -12.96 -7.02
CA ALA A 105 -15.14 -12.76 -7.63
C ALA A 105 -16.01 -11.71 -6.93
N LEU A 106 -15.70 -11.34 -5.67
CA LEU A 106 -16.46 -10.32 -4.92
C LEU A 106 -16.17 -8.91 -5.46
N ARG A 107 -15.00 -8.71 -6.05
CA ARG A 107 -14.61 -7.48 -6.72
C ARG A 107 -13.65 -7.79 -7.87
N PRO A 108 -14.16 -8.19 -9.04
CA PRO A 108 -13.31 -8.56 -10.17
C PRO A 108 -12.59 -7.34 -10.73
N ALA A 109 -11.45 -7.56 -11.40
CA ALA A 109 -10.72 -6.50 -12.09
C ALA A 109 -11.63 -5.68 -13.01
N CYS A 110 -11.44 -4.37 -13.02
CA CYS A 110 -12.15 -3.51 -13.95
C CYS A 110 -11.78 -3.86 -15.40
N PRO A 111 -12.73 -3.76 -16.35
CA PRO A 111 -12.39 -3.78 -17.76
C PRO A 111 -11.26 -2.79 -18.06
N SER A 112 -10.31 -3.16 -18.91
CA SER A 112 -9.13 -2.34 -19.21
C SER A 112 -9.50 -0.89 -19.55
N GLY A 113 -8.85 0.06 -18.85
CA GLY A 113 -9.08 1.49 -19.02
C GLY A 113 -10.39 2.01 -18.40
N SER A 114 -11.05 1.23 -17.55
CA SER A 114 -12.27 1.64 -16.84
C SER A 114 -12.09 1.62 -15.33
N SER A 115 -12.91 2.39 -14.64
CA SER A 115 -13.06 2.35 -13.19
C SER A 115 -14.55 2.33 -12.85
N GLY A 116 -14.91 1.71 -11.72
CA GLY A 116 -16.30 1.62 -11.32
C GLY A 116 -16.50 1.10 -9.89
N PRO A 117 -17.72 1.27 -9.35
CA PRO A 117 -18.05 0.88 -7.99
C PRO A 117 -17.96 -0.63 -7.77
N ASP A 118 -18.24 -1.42 -8.80
CA ASP A 118 -18.38 -2.88 -8.72
C ASP A 118 -17.15 -3.64 -9.21
N CYS A 119 -16.03 -2.95 -9.46
CA CYS A 119 -14.81 -3.56 -9.96
C CYS A 119 -13.55 -3.00 -9.31
N ASP A 120 -12.49 -3.78 -9.38
CA ASP A 120 -11.20 -3.47 -8.82
C ASP A 120 -10.33 -2.76 -9.86
N PHE A 121 -10.16 -1.44 -9.68
CA PHE A 121 -9.32 -0.61 -10.54
C PHE A 121 -7.83 -0.85 -10.30
N TYR A 122 -7.44 -1.40 -9.15
CA TYR A 122 -6.04 -1.63 -8.78
C TYR A 122 -5.53 -2.97 -9.32
N ALA A 123 -6.41 -3.94 -9.55
CA ALA A 123 -6.03 -5.28 -9.96
C ALA A 123 -5.18 -5.32 -11.25
N ASP A 124 -5.43 -4.44 -12.23
CA ASP A 124 -4.68 -4.43 -13.51
C ASP A 124 -3.21 -4.02 -13.38
N THR A 125 -2.86 -3.36 -12.28
CA THR A 125 -1.53 -2.81 -12.03
C THR A 125 -0.79 -3.68 -11.03
N TYR A 126 -1.49 -4.13 -9.99
CA TYR A 126 -0.87 -4.76 -8.84
C TYR A 126 -1.05 -6.27 -8.80
N LEU A 127 -2.10 -6.80 -9.42
CA LEU A 127 -2.36 -8.24 -9.49
C LEU A 127 -2.21 -8.81 -10.90
N ASP A 128 -1.88 -7.98 -11.89
CA ASP A 128 -1.62 -8.44 -13.26
C ASP A 128 -0.32 -9.24 -13.36
N GLY A 129 -0.38 -10.37 -14.08
CA GLY A 129 0.76 -11.25 -14.28
C GLY A 129 0.40 -12.72 -14.21
N ASP A 130 1.28 -13.54 -14.77
CA ASP A 130 1.26 -14.99 -14.62
C ASP A 130 2.65 -15.45 -14.16
N PRO A 131 2.80 -15.75 -12.86
CA PRO A 131 4.11 -16.05 -12.27
C PRO A 131 4.70 -17.38 -12.78
N ASP A 132 3.97 -18.16 -13.58
CA ASP A 132 4.44 -19.39 -14.19
C ASP A 132 4.90 -19.23 -15.65
N ASN A 133 4.77 -18.04 -16.25
CA ASN A 133 5.02 -17.82 -17.69
C ASN A 133 6.49 -17.46 -18.04
N GLY A 134 7.31 -17.10 -17.03
CA GLY A 134 8.73 -16.76 -17.17
C GLY A 134 9.05 -15.33 -17.64
N ASN A 135 8.06 -14.48 -17.85
CA ASN A 135 8.18 -13.03 -17.99
C ASN A 135 7.91 -12.38 -16.64
N PHE A 136 8.48 -11.20 -16.43
CA PHE A 136 8.20 -10.43 -15.22
C PHE A 136 7.02 -9.49 -15.44
N GLU A 137 6.02 -9.62 -14.60
CA GLU A 137 4.87 -8.73 -14.47
C GLU A 137 4.74 -8.17 -13.05
N GLY A 138 4.01 -7.06 -12.89
CA GLY A 138 3.89 -6.37 -11.61
C GLY A 138 3.34 -7.25 -10.48
N GLY A 139 2.43 -8.18 -10.80
CA GLY A 139 1.83 -9.14 -9.88
C GLY A 139 2.73 -10.30 -9.48
N ASP A 140 3.89 -10.48 -10.11
CA ASP A 140 4.85 -11.54 -9.76
C ASP A 140 5.61 -11.25 -8.46
N GLN A 141 5.56 -10.01 -8.01
CA GLN A 141 6.17 -9.60 -6.76
C GLN A 141 5.47 -10.25 -5.55
N GLY A 142 6.24 -10.54 -4.50
CA GLY A 142 5.74 -11.18 -3.29
C GLY A 142 5.03 -10.26 -2.30
N PHE A 143 4.87 -10.77 -1.08
CA PHE A 143 4.19 -10.06 0.00
C PHE A 143 4.88 -8.75 0.42
N ASN A 144 6.21 -8.70 0.29
CA ASN A 144 6.99 -7.50 0.55
C ASN A 144 6.52 -6.28 -0.25
N MET A 145 6.31 -6.43 -1.56
CA MET A 145 5.87 -5.33 -2.41
C MET A 145 4.38 -5.07 -2.28
N LEU A 146 3.59 -6.08 -1.89
CA LEU A 146 2.19 -5.86 -1.54
C LEU A 146 2.05 -4.96 -0.29
N ILE A 147 2.81 -5.24 0.76
CA ILE A 147 2.74 -4.46 2.00
C ILE A 147 3.38 -3.08 1.83
N GLU A 148 4.45 -2.96 1.04
CA GLU A 148 5.10 -1.69 0.69
C GLU A 148 4.11 -0.72 0.05
N GLU A 149 3.38 -1.19 -0.96
CA GLU A 149 2.34 -0.41 -1.62
C GLU A 149 1.22 0.00 -0.65
N ALA A 150 0.80 -0.91 0.23
CA ALA A 150 -0.19 -0.61 1.26
C ALA A 150 0.31 0.50 2.21
N PHE A 151 1.59 0.49 2.59
CA PHE A 151 2.20 1.57 3.36
C PHE A 151 2.15 2.91 2.61
N GLN A 152 2.40 2.91 1.29
CA GLN A 152 2.30 4.14 0.52
C GLN A 152 0.88 4.67 0.40
N TYR A 153 -0.13 3.80 0.27
CA TYR A 153 -1.53 4.25 0.33
C TYR A 153 -1.90 4.83 1.71
N VAL A 154 -1.36 4.29 2.81
CA VAL A 154 -1.48 4.91 4.15
C VAL A 154 -0.94 6.34 4.13
N ASN A 155 0.23 6.54 3.53
CA ASN A 155 0.84 7.86 3.39
C ASN A 155 0.03 8.78 2.45
N SER A 156 -0.61 8.25 1.41
CA SER A 156 -1.50 8.99 0.52
C SER A 156 -2.72 9.53 1.27
N LEU A 157 -3.44 8.70 2.04
CA LEU A 157 -4.63 9.15 2.78
C LEU A 157 -4.25 10.17 3.86
N ALA A 158 -3.18 9.89 4.61
CA ALA A 158 -2.68 10.82 5.63
C ALA A 158 -2.35 12.19 5.03
N THR A 159 -1.70 12.20 3.85
CA THR A 159 -1.39 13.43 3.13
C THR A 159 -2.65 14.14 2.65
N SER A 160 -3.58 13.44 1.99
CA SER A 160 -4.84 14.01 1.51
C SER A 160 -5.68 14.58 2.64
N TRP A 161 -5.74 13.90 3.79
CA TRP A 161 -6.41 14.41 4.98
C TRP A 161 -5.72 15.69 5.50
N SER A 162 -4.39 15.74 5.50
CA SER A 162 -3.61 16.88 6.01
C SER A 162 -3.79 18.18 5.19
N VAL A 163 -4.23 18.06 3.93
CA VAL A 163 -4.48 19.16 2.98
C VAL A 163 -5.96 19.38 2.68
N LEU A 164 -6.87 18.63 3.31
CA LEU A 164 -8.29 18.64 2.94
C LEU A 164 -8.90 20.05 3.06
N ASP A 165 -8.50 20.83 4.06
CA ASP A 165 -8.94 22.21 4.27
C ASP A 165 -8.43 23.21 3.21
N GLN A 166 -7.46 22.80 2.40
CA GLN A 166 -6.87 23.58 1.31
C GLN A 166 -7.30 23.06 -0.07
N SER A 167 -8.02 21.94 -0.12
CA SER A 167 -8.43 21.31 -1.36
C SER A 167 -9.57 22.10 -2.02
N PRO A 168 -9.50 22.38 -3.35
CA PRO A 168 -10.58 23.06 -4.05
C PRO A 168 -11.92 22.30 -3.93
N PRO A 169 -13.07 22.99 -3.83
CA PRO A 169 -14.38 22.34 -3.83
C PRO A 169 -14.59 21.45 -5.06
N GLY A 170 -15.17 20.26 -4.86
CA GLY A 170 -15.43 19.30 -5.93
C GLY A 170 -14.23 18.44 -6.35
N ARG A 171 -13.10 18.54 -5.66
CA ARG A 171 -11.99 17.60 -5.80
C ARG A 171 -12.19 16.38 -4.91
N SER A 172 -11.93 15.20 -5.47
CA SER A 172 -11.94 13.92 -4.77
C SER A 172 -10.65 13.16 -5.05
N THR A 173 -10.25 12.33 -4.09
CA THR A 173 -9.16 11.35 -4.25
C THR A 173 -9.67 9.94 -3.95
N THR A 174 -8.95 8.94 -4.43
CA THR A 174 -9.18 7.51 -4.14
C THR A 174 -8.26 7.00 -3.03
N ALA A 175 -7.62 7.88 -2.25
CA ALA A 175 -6.65 7.45 -1.23
C ALA A 175 -7.25 6.52 -0.16
N ARG A 176 -8.50 6.74 0.28
CA ARG A 176 -9.21 5.81 1.17
C ARG A 176 -9.45 4.47 0.48
N ASP A 177 -9.92 4.51 -0.75
CA ASP A 177 -10.24 3.34 -1.57
C ASP A 177 -9.00 2.46 -1.79
N GLY A 178 -7.84 3.10 -2.03
CA GLY A 178 -6.55 2.42 -2.17
C GLY A 178 -6.17 1.66 -0.90
N ILE A 179 -6.16 2.32 0.27
CA ILE A 179 -5.84 1.63 1.53
C ILE A 179 -6.75 0.42 1.75
N LEU A 180 -8.07 0.59 1.62
CA LEU A 180 -9.02 -0.49 1.84
C LEU A 180 -8.79 -1.65 0.86
N THR A 181 -8.54 -1.35 -0.42
CA THR A 181 -8.23 -2.39 -1.42
C THR A 181 -6.97 -3.18 -1.05
N PHE A 182 -5.92 -2.49 -0.62
CA PHE A 182 -4.66 -3.14 -0.25
C PHE A 182 -4.73 -3.90 1.07
N LEU A 183 -5.51 -3.43 2.05
CA LEU A 183 -5.81 -4.23 3.25
C LEU A 183 -6.53 -5.52 2.89
N TRP A 184 -7.53 -5.44 2.01
CA TRP A 184 -8.26 -6.61 1.52
C TRP A 184 -7.34 -7.61 0.79
N TYR A 185 -6.40 -7.10 -0.03
CA TYR A 185 -5.38 -7.95 -0.65
C TYR A 185 -4.46 -8.61 0.38
N VAL A 186 -4.01 -7.87 1.39
CA VAL A 186 -3.15 -8.42 2.46
C VAL A 186 -3.86 -9.56 3.19
N GLU A 187 -5.13 -9.42 3.54
CA GLU A 187 -5.88 -10.47 4.22
C GLU A 187 -6.09 -11.70 3.33
N ARG A 188 -6.47 -11.50 2.06
CA ARG A 188 -6.60 -12.58 1.07
C ARG A 188 -5.28 -13.33 0.88
N TYR A 189 -4.18 -12.59 0.77
CA TYR A 189 -2.84 -13.16 0.68
C TYR A 189 -2.50 -14.00 1.91
N LEU A 190 -2.74 -13.48 3.13
CA LEU A 190 -2.48 -14.23 4.37
C LEU A 190 -3.33 -15.49 4.47
N ARG A 191 -4.61 -15.43 4.05
CA ARG A 191 -5.50 -16.59 4.01
C ARG A 191 -4.97 -17.65 3.04
N MET A 192 -4.66 -17.25 1.80
CA MET A 192 -4.09 -18.16 0.80
C MET A 192 -2.75 -18.73 1.28
N ALA A 193 -1.90 -17.92 1.91
CA ALA A 193 -0.67 -18.39 2.53
C ALA A 193 -0.96 -19.52 3.52
N ARG A 194 -1.93 -19.32 4.43
CA ARG A 194 -2.27 -20.30 5.46
C ARG A 194 -2.80 -21.62 4.88
N LEU A 195 -3.60 -21.55 3.82
CA LEU A 195 -4.29 -22.70 3.26
C LEU A 195 -3.43 -23.46 2.25
N ASP A 196 -2.73 -22.74 1.38
CA ASP A 196 -2.15 -23.30 0.16
C ASP A 196 -0.61 -23.17 0.12
N PHE A 197 -0.04 -22.17 0.81
CA PHE A 197 1.41 -21.91 0.84
C PHE A 197 1.97 -21.88 2.27
N PRO A 198 1.96 -23.02 3.00
CA PRO A 198 2.29 -23.05 4.44
C PRO A 198 3.69 -22.52 4.78
N GLY A 199 4.67 -22.65 3.87
CA GLY A 199 5.99 -22.06 4.04
C GLY A 199 5.98 -20.52 4.03
N ALA A 200 5.17 -19.92 3.15
CA ALA A 200 4.95 -18.47 3.15
C ALA A 200 4.23 -18.03 4.43
N TYR A 201 3.23 -18.79 4.88
CA TYR A 201 2.55 -18.48 6.13
C TYR A 201 3.48 -18.61 7.34
N GLU A 202 4.38 -19.59 7.38
CA GLU A 202 5.40 -19.70 8.43
C GLU A 202 6.35 -18.50 8.41
N ARG A 203 6.79 -18.05 7.23
CA ARG A 203 7.58 -16.81 7.09
C ARG A 203 6.82 -15.60 7.67
N LEU A 204 5.57 -15.40 7.28
CA LEU A 204 4.82 -14.18 7.62
C LEU A 204 4.30 -14.20 9.07
N SER A 205 3.78 -15.34 9.53
CA SER A 205 3.20 -15.47 10.88
C SER A 205 4.23 -15.89 11.93
N GLY A 206 5.30 -16.59 11.55
CA GLY A 206 6.34 -17.10 12.45
C GLY A 206 7.48 -16.11 12.70
N ASP A 207 7.77 -15.19 11.78
CA ASP A 207 8.80 -14.17 11.92
C ASP A 207 8.29 -12.93 12.69
N ALA A 208 9.05 -12.49 13.69
CA ALA A 208 8.67 -11.34 14.51
C ALA A 208 8.64 -10.02 13.73
N CYS A 209 9.53 -9.86 12.73
CA CYS A 209 9.55 -8.67 11.89
C CYS A 209 8.29 -8.58 11.04
N TRP A 210 7.91 -9.68 10.37
CA TRP A 210 6.72 -9.68 9.51
C TRP A 210 5.44 -9.45 10.31
N ARG A 211 5.32 -10.05 11.51
CA ARG A 211 4.19 -9.72 12.40
C ARG A 211 4.16 -8.24 12.77
N ASP A 212 5.30 -7.65 13.13
CA ASP A 212 5.38 -6.22 13.46
C ASP A 212 5.03 -5.33 12.27
N ALA A 213 5.52 -5.65 11.07
CA ALA A 213 5.20 -4.93 9.83
C ALA A 213 3.69 -4.98 9.51
N ILE A 214 3.09 -6.17 9.55
CA ILE A 214 1.66 -6.38 9.27
C ILE A 214 0.79 -5.62 10.27
N LEU A 215 1.08 -5.75 11.58
CA LEU A 215 0.28 -5.09 12.61
C LEU A 215 0.50 -3.58 12.65
N THR A 216 1.72 -3.11 12.31
CA THR A 216 2.01 -1.68 12.16
C THR A 216 1.26 -1.09 10.98
N LEU A 217 1.25 -1.76 9.82
CA LEU A 217 0.44 -1.36 8.67
C LEU A 217 -1.03 -1.29 9.06
N TRP A 218 -1.57 -2.38 9.62
CA TRP A 218 -2.97 -2.49 10.00
C TRP A 218 -3.40 -1.37 10.96
N GLY A 219 -2.61 -1.15 12.02
CA GLY A 219 -2.89 -0.10 13.01
C GLY A 219 -2.83 1.30 12.42
N ARG A 220 -1.83 1.59 11.56
CA ARG A 220 -1.72 2.89 10.90
C ARG A 220 -2.83 3.12 9.89
N ALA A 221 -3.21 2.10 9.13
CA ALA A 221 -4.30 2.20 8.17
C ALA A 221 -5.60 2.55 8.88
N TRP A 222 -5.98 1.79 9.91
CA TRP A 222 -7.22 2.05 10.65
C TRP A 222 -7.23 3.38 11.41
N LEU A 223 -6.07 3.86 11.90
CA LEU A 223 -5.96 5.20 12.46
C LEU A 223 -6.48 6.28 11.48
N TYR A 224 -6.08 6.21 10.21
CA TYR A 224 -6.49 7.19 9.21
C TYR A 224 -7.86 6.88 8.61
N LEU A 225 -8.22 5.60 8.43
CA LEU A 225 -9.55 5.22 7.96
C LEU A 225 -10.62 5.71 8.94
N GLU A 226 -10.46 5.50 10.24
CA GLU A 226 -11.42 5.98 11.25
C GLU A 226 -11.46 7.51 11.32
N ALA A 227 -10.30 8.17 11.25
CA ALA A 227 -10.22 9.64 11.30
C ALA A 227 -10.87 10.33 10.09
N THR A 228 -11.02 9.61 8.98
CA THR A 228 -11.55 10.14 7.70
C THR A 228 -12.95 9.64 7.35
N THR A 229 -13.60 8.92 8.27
CA THR A 229 -14.98 8.45 8.08
C THR A 229 -15.94 9.61 7.77
N GLY A 230 -16.73 9.45 6.70
CA GLY A 230 -17.71 10.45 6.25
C GLY A 230 -17.11 11.68 5.55
N MET A 231 -15.83 11.64 5.16
CA MET A 231 -15.20 12.71 4.38
C MET A 231 -15.27 12.39 2.87
N ASP A 232 -16.36 12.80 2.22
CA ASP A 232 -16.66 12.50 0.80
C ASP A 232 -15.54 12.90 -0.19
N GLY A 233 -14.68 13.85 0.16
CA GLY A 233 -13.54 14.26 -0.67
C GLY A 233 -12.39 13.26 -0.72
N LEU A 234 -12.39 12.22 0.15
CA LEU A 234 -11.29 11.28 0.31
C LEU A 234 -11.58 9.86 -0.21
N SER A 235 -12.79 9.62 -0.70
CA SER A 235 -13.25 8.30 -1.11
C SER A 235 -14.29 8.38 -2.23
N ILE A 236 -14.30 7.38 -3.11
CA ILE A 236 -15.35 7.23 -4.14
C ILE A 236 -16.22 5.99 -3.84
N HIS A 237 -15.60 4.90 -3.41
CA HIS A 237 -16.23 3.59 -3.19
C HIS A 237 -15.88 2.95 -1.83
N GLY A 238 -15.52 3.78 -0.84
CA GLY A 238 -14.99 3.34 0.45
C GLY A 238 -15.89 2.36 1.20
N ASP A 239 -17.20 2.62 1.28
CA ASP A 239 -18.12 1.76 2.06
C ASP A 239 -18.19 0.33 1.53
N ALA A 240 -18.16 0.16 0.20
CA ALA A 240 -18.16 -1.17 -0.42
C ALA A 240 -16.85 -1.91 -0.15
N LEU A 241 -15.73 -1.21 -0.23
CA LEU A 241 -14.40 -1.78 0.06
C LEU A 241 -14.22 -2.10 1.55
N GLU A 242 -14.72 -1.24 2.44
CA GLU A 242 -14.67 -1.46 3.88
C GLU A 242 -15.46 -2.71 4.27
N THR A 243 -16.59 -2.97 3.61
CA THR A 243 -17.34 -4.22 3.79
C THR A 243 -16.50 -5.46 3.44
N LEU A 244 -15.64 -5.39 2.42
CA LEU A 244 -14.76 -6.50 2.02
C LEU A 244 -13.64 -6.72 3.04
N VAL A 245 -13.00 -5.65 3.51
CA VAL A 245 -11.94 -5.71 4.55
C VAL A 245 -12.50 -6.19 5.89
N LEU A 246 -13.77 -5.89 6.19
CA LEU A 246 -14.42 -6.30 7.43
C LEU A 246 -15.06 -7.69 7.35
N ASP A 247 -14.82 -8.45 6.28
CA ASP A 247 -15.26 -9.84 6.18
C ASP A 247 -14.64 -10.66 7.32
N THR A 248 -15.47 -11.40 8.05
CA THR A 248 -15.03 -12.09 9.27
C THR A 248 -13.99 -13.18 9.02
N ASP A 249 -14.02 -13.82 7.85
CA ASP A 249 -13.09 -14.88 7.50
C ASP A 249 -11.71 -14.32 7.13
N LEU A 250 -11.68 -13.13 6.53
CA LEU A 250 -10.45 -12.40 6.19
C LEU A 250 -9.84 -11.71 7.41
N LEU A 251 -10.66 -11.00 8.21
CA LEU A 251 -10.23 -10.39 9.47
C LEU A 251 -9.61 -11.40 10.44
N ALA A 252 -10.09 -12.65 10.42
CA ALA A 252 -9.53 -13.72 11.24
C ALA A 252 -8.03 -13.96 10.98
N GLU A 253 -7.51 -13.64 9.80
CA GLU A 253 -6.07 -13.74 9.52
C GLU A 253 -5.28 -12.68 10.28
N ILE A 254 -5.78 -11.43 10.38
CA ILE A 254 -5.16 -10.40 11.22
C ILE A 254 -5.19 -10.80 12.70
N GLU A 255 -6.30 -11.36 13.17
CA GLU A 255 -6.41 -11.84 14.54
C GLU A 255 -5.45 -13.01 14.84
N ARG A 256 -5.18 -13.87 13.87
CA ARG A 256 -4.14 -14.91 13.99
C ARG A 256 -2.74 -14.30 14.11
N ILE A 257 -2.44 -13.24 13.35
CA ILE A 257 -1.17 -12.52 13.45
C ILE A 257 -1.03 -11.85 14.81
N ARG A 258 -2.09 -11.21 15.34
CA ARG A 258 -2.12 -10.64 16.70
C ARG A 258 -1.84 -11.69 17.77
N ALA A 259 -2.56 -12.81 17.72
CA ALA A 259 -2.37 -13.91 18.66
C ALA A 259 -0.94 -14.48 18.61
N ALA A 260 -0.35 -14.61 17.41
CA ALA A 260 1.04 -15.04 17.23
C ALA A 260 2.07 -13.99 17.70
N HIS A 261 1.71 -12.70 17.65
CA HIS A 261 2.52 -11.60 18.19
C HIS A 261 2.42 -11.50 19.72
N GLY A 262 1.35 -12.01 20.32
CA GLY A 262 1.11 -11.99 21.76
C GLY A 262 0.27 -10.80 22.23
N CYS A 263 -0.58 -10.25 21.36
CA CYS A 263 -1.53 -9.18 21.67
C CYS A 263 -2.98 -9.55 21.34
#